data_AF-A0A2V8IEK5-F1
#
_entry.id   AF-A0A2V8IEK5-F1
#
_cell.length_a   1.000
_cell.length_b   1.000
_cell.length_c   1.000
_cell.angle_alpha   90.00
_cell.angle_beta   90.00
_cell.angle_gamma   90.00
#
_symmetry.space_group_name_H-M   'P 1'
#
loop_
_entity.id
_entity.type
_entity.pdbx_description
1 polymer ?
#
loop_
_entity_poly.entity_id
_entity_poly.type
_entity_poly.pdbx_seq_one_letter_code
_entity_poly.pdbx_strand_id
1 'polypeptide(L)'
;MSRHLFTLAVAVCSVVFAVPANAQQRGGAQPRKAPPKAGAWWYRGTPQPAAAHPDLTGVWFGGTSADLSKYTLPGQELILTPYGKQRYDMVDHAKDPNTQCLPPGPARMIMMAHPAMIVQRDDLVTILTESQRTFRLIYTDGRGHPDDVYDYPEWMGSSIGHWEGDTLVVDTVSI
;
A
#
# COMPACT_ATOMS: atom_id res chain seq x y z
N MET A 1 47.76 -71.01 -17.00
CA MET A 1 48.52 -69.89 -16.40
C MET A 1 47.52 -68.98 -15.71
N SER A 2 47.51 -69.03 -14.37
CA SER A 2 46.58 -68.36 -13.48
C SER A 2 46.83 -66.85 -13.44
N ARG A 3 45.79 -66.02 -13.55
CA ARG A 3 45.84 -64.60 -13.14
C ARG A 3 44.75 -64.39 -12.09
N HIS A 4 45.18 -64.43 -10.83
CA HIS A 4 44.37 -64.11 -9.67
C HIS A 4 44.10 -62.61 -9.60
N LEU A 5 42.83 -62.30 -9.28
CA LEU A 5 42.31 -61.00 -8.88
C LEU A 5 43.14 -60.40 -7.73
N PHE A 6 43.52 -59.13 -7.84
CA PHE A 6 43.91 -58.30 -6.70
C PHE A 6 42.76 -57.37 -6.33
N THR A 7 42.13 -57.68 -5.21
CA THR A 7 41.04 -56.93 -4.57
C THR A 7 41.65 -55.72 -3.84
N LEU A 8 41.31 -54.50 -4.27
CA LEU A 8 41.57 -53.27 -3.52
C LEU A 8 40.37 -53.00 -2.61
N ALA A 9 40.51 -53.30 -1.32
CA ALA A 9 39.52 -52.96 -0.30
C ALA A 9 39.72 -51.49 0.11
N VAL A 10 38.83 -50.60 -0.34
CA VAL A 10 38.74 -49.23 0.16
C VAL A 10 37.83 -49.24 1.39
N ALA A 11 38.41 -49.03 2.57
CA ALA A 11 37.66 -48.84 3.80
C ALA A 11 37.00 -47.45 3.79
N VAL A 12 35.67 -47.42 3.63
CA VAL A 12 34.85 -46.22 3.72
C VAL A 12 34.70 -45.84 5.20
N CYS A 13 35.35 -44.76 5.63
CA CYS A 13 35.15 -44.15 6.95
C CYS A 13 33.88 -43.28 6.91
N SER A 14 32.73 -43.87 7.24
CA SER A 14 31.47 -43.15 7.41
C SER A 14 31.46 -42.44 8.77
N VAL A 15 31.89 -41.18 8.82
CA VAL A 15 31.68 -40.32 10.00
C VAL A 15 30.23 -39.83 9.97
N VAL A 16 29.43 -40.37 10.89
CA VAL A 16 28.04 -39.99 11.15
C VAL A 16 28.02 -38.62 11.84
N PHE A 17 27.61 -37.58 11.11
CA PHE A 17 27.15 -36.33 11.75
C PHE A 17 25.67 -36.47 12.07
N ALA A 18 25.35 -36.90 13.29
CA ALA A 18 24.00 -36.77 13.84
C ALA A 18 23.77 -35.29 14.16
N VAL A 19 23.15 -34.55 13.23
CA VAL A 19 22.67 -33.20 13.50
C VAL A 19 21.46 -33.32 14.44
N PRO A 20 21.43 -32.67 15.62
CA PRO A 20 20.25 -32.68 16.46
C PRO A 20 19.11 -31.97 15.72
N ALA A 21 18.01 -32.69 15.52
CA ALA A 21 16.80 -32.26 14.81
C ALA A 21 15.97 -31.18 15.57
N ASN A 22 16.61 -30.31 16.34
CA ASN A 22 15.92 -29.25 17.11
C ASN A 22 15.87 -27.89 16.39
N ALA A 23 16.27 -27.80 15.12
CA ALA A 23 16.21 -26.55 14.35
C ALA A 23 14.84 -26.25 13.71
N GLN A 24 13.82 -27.09 13.93
CA GLN A 24 12.48 -26.93 13.35
C GLN A 24 11.37 -26.78 14.42
N GLN A 25 11.64 -26.12 15.54
CA GLN A 25 10.53 -25.42 16.21
C GLN A 25 10.30 -24.12 15.45
N ARG A 26 9.46 -24.19 14.40
CA ARG A 26 8.72 -23.02 13.93
C ARG A 26 7.95 -22.51 15.14
N GLY A 27 8.47 -21.48 15.81
CA GLY A 27 7.75 -20.81 16.89
C GLY A 27 6.35 -20.52 16.39
N GLY A 28 5.35 -20.97 17.14
CA GLY A 28 3.95 -20.75 16.78
C GLY A 28 3.75 -19.28 16.46
N ALA A 29 3.06 -18.99 15.35
CA ALA A 29 2.79 -17.61 14.94
C ALA A 29 2.20 -16.87 16.13
N GLN A 30 2.94 -15.88 16.65
CA GLN A 30 2.46 -15.07 17.75
C GLN A 30 1.14 -14.42 17.32
N PRO A 31 0.08 -14.47 18.14
CA PRO A 31 -1.17 -13.81 17.81
C PRO A 31 -0.89 -12.33 17.53
N ARG A 32 -1.38 -11.85 16.39
CA ARG A 32 -1.19 -10.46 15.97
C ARG A 32 -1.82 -9.56 17.04
N LYS A 33 -1.05 -8.63 17.60
CA LYS A 33 -1.58 -7.64 18.55
C LYS A 33 -2.76 -6.92 17.90
N ALA A 34 -3.82 -6.71 18.69
CA ALA A 34 -4.94 -5.90 18.24
C ALA A 34 -4.42 -4.49 17.84
N PRO A 35 -4.91 -3.92 16.74
CA PRO A 35 -4.56 -2.55 16.37
C PRO A 35 -5.01 -1.59 17.48
N PRO A 36 -4.27 -0.49 17.70
CA PRO A 36 -4.68 0.52 18.68
C PRO A 36 -6.01 1.16 18.27
N LYS A 37 -6.76 1.67 19.25
CA LYS A 37 -8.05 2.37 19.02
C LYS A 37 -7.88 3.72 18.31
N ALA A 38 -6.67 4.29 18.35
CA ALA A 38 -6.28 5.50 17.64
C ALA A 38 -4.78 5.41 17.29
N GLY A 39 -4.40 5.93 16.13
CA GLY A 39 -3.03 5.98 15.64
C GLY A 39 -2.49 4.68 15.02
N ALA A 40 -1.29 4.77 14.46
CA ALA A 40 -0.57 3.70 13.80
C ALA A 40 0.03 2.64 14.76
N TRP A 41 -0.09 1.34 14.46
CA TRP A 41 0.47 0.27 15.32
C TRP A 41 2.01 0.27 15.44
N TRP A 42 2.72 0.91 14.51
CA TRP A 42 4.19 1.08 14.56
C TRP A 42 4.64 2.44 15.13
N TYR A 43 3.72 3.37 15.40
CA TYR A 43 4.09 4.69 15.93
C TYR A 43 4.39 4.60 17.43
N ARG A 44 5.62 4.96 17.82
CA ARG A 44 6.14 4.85 19.20
C ARG A 44 6.43 6.21 19.85
N GLY A 45 6.10 7.33 19.21
CA GLY A 45 6.58 8.66 19.61
C GLY A 45 5.45 9.58 20.05
N THR A 46 5.36 9.86 21.36
CA THR A 46 4.40 10.76 22.03
C THR A 46 2.90 10.48 21.74
N PRO A 47 2.00 10.63 22.71
CA PRO A 47 0.58 10.71 22.38
C PRO A 47 0.41 11.81 21.33
N GLN A 48 -0.15 11.47 20.17
CA GLN A 48 -0.62 12.49 19.25
C GLN A 48 -1.55 13.39 20.07
N PRO A 49 -1.40 14.73 20.04
CA PRO A 49 -2.39 15.62 20.64
C PRO A 49 -3.78 15.20 20.20
N ALA A 50 -4.80 15.39 21.03
CA ALA A 50 -6.18 15.18 20.60
C ALA A 50 -6.41 16.03 19.34
N ALA A 51 -6.40 15.36 18.18
CA ALA A 51 -6.56 16.03 16.90
C ALA A 51 -8.02 16.44 16.76
N ALA A 52 -8.27 17.60 16.14
CA ALA A 52 -9.62 18.07 15.86
C ALA A 52 -10.40 17.11 14.93
N HIS A 53 -9.67 16.23 14.24
CA HIS A 53 -10.16 15.27 13.27
C HIS A 53 -9.52 13.90 13.52
N PRO A 54 -10.07 12.81 12.94
CA PRO A 54 -9.46 11.49 13.04
C PRO A 54 -7.98 11.49 12.59
N ASP A 55 -7.14 10.75 13.31
CA ASP A 55 -5.76 10.52 12.93
C ASP A 55 -5.69 9.33 11.95
N LEU A 56 -5.39 9.65 10.69
CA LEU A 56 -5.20 8.70 9.60
C LEU A 56 -3.78 8.13 9.56
N THR A 57 -2.84 8.64 10.38
CA THR A 57 -1.43 8.23 10.37
C THR A 57 -1.32 6.73 10.53
N GLY A 58 -0.75 6.08 9.52
CA GLY A 58 -1.12 4.70 9.29
C GLY A 58 -0.33 3.98 8.19
N VAL A 59 -0.47 2.67 8.12
CA VAL A 59 0.03 1.72 7.13
C VAL A 59 -1.22 0.90 6.92
N TRP A 60 -1.85 1.20 5.81
CA TRP A 60 -3.17 0.75 5.44
C TRP A 60 -3.01 -0.28 4.34
N PHE A 61 -3.82 -1.33 4.41
CA PHE A 61 -3.88 -2.33 3.37
C PHE A 61 -5.33 -2.82 3.25
N GLY A 62 -6.01 -2.36 2.20
CA GLY A 62 -7.37 -2.75 1.86
C GLY A 62 -7.47 -4.01 0.99
N GLY A 63 -6.33 -4.65 0.70
CA GLY A 63 -6.24 -5.68 -0.33
C GLY A 63 -6.11 -5.08 -1.73
N THR A 64 -6.03 -5.96 -2.74
CA THR A 64 -6.02 -5.55 -4.15
C THR A 64 -7.45 -5.57 -4.68
N SER A 65 -7.86 -4.52 -5.37
CA SER A 65 -9.07 -4.57 -6.20
C SER A 65 -8.85 -3.85 -7.52
N ALA A 66 -9.48 -4.39 -8.56
CA ALA A 66 -9.64 -3.72 -9.85
C ALA A 66 -11.01 -3.02 -9.96
N ASP A 67 -11.84 -3.10 -8.91
CA ASP A 67 -13.22 -2.64 -8.90
C ASP A 67 -13.49 -1.84 -7.62
N LEU A 68 -13.65 -0.52 -7.78
CA LEU A 68 -13.91 0.44 -6.69
C LEU A 68 -15.27 0.20 -6.02
N SER A 69 -16.25 -0.34 -6.74
CA SER A 69 -17.60 -0.57 -6.20
C SER A 69 -17.60 -1.60 -5.06
N LYS A 70 -16.57 -2.45 -4.97
CA LYS A 70 -16.43 -3.46 -3.91
C LYS A 70 -16.02 -2.87 -2.56
N TYR A 71 -15.61 -1.62 -2.52
CA TYR A 71 -15.19 -0.92 -1.30
C TYR A 71 -16.19 0.12 -0.81
N THR A 72 -17.39 0.19 -1.42
CA THR A 72 -18.47 0.99 -0.87
C THR A 72 -19.01 0.36 0.42
N LEU A 73 -19.59 1.20 1.28
CA LEU A 73 -20.27 0.71 2.48
C LEU A 73 -21.53 -0.08 2.07
N PRO A 74 -22.00 -1.03 2.90
CA PRO A 74 -23.22 -1.78 2.61
C PRO A 74 -24.40 -0.87 2.29
N GLY A 75 -25.00 -1.05 1.12
CA GLY A 75 -26.12 -0.23 0.64
C GLY A 75 -25.72 1.08 -0.04
N GLN A 76 -24.43 1.35 -0.24
CA GLN A 76 -23.95 2.49 -1.00
C GLN A 76 -23.43 2.08 -2.38
N GLU A 77 -23.68 2.92 -3.37
CA GLU A 77 -23.07 2.85 -4.69
C GLU A 77 -21.88 3.81 -4.77
N LEU A 78 -21.03 3.61 -5.79
CA LEU A 78 -19.92 4.51 -6.04
C LEU A 78 -20.46 5.88 -6.44
N ILE A 79 -20.13 6.91 -5.66
CA ILE A 79 -20.56 8.28 -5.93
C ILE A 79 -19.72 8.84 -7.07
N LEU A 80 -20.30 8.87 -8.27
CA LEU A 80 -19.67 9.43 -9.46
C LEU A 80 -20.50 10.61 -9.98
N THR A 81 -19.82 11.66 -10.42
CA THR A 81 -20.47 12.69 -11.26
C THR A 81 -20.91 12.06 -12.59
N PRO A 82 -21.83 12.69 -13.36
CA PRO A 82 -22.20 12.18 -14.68
C PRO A 82 -20.99 11.99 -15.60
N TYR A 83 -20.03 12.92 -15.58
CA TYR A 83 -18.76 12.80 -16.29
C TYR A 83 -17.91 11.64 -15.77
N GLY A 84 -17.77 11.51 -14.45
CA GLY A 84 -17.04 10.40 -13.83
C GLY A 84 -17.61 9.03 -14.20
N LYS A 85 -18.94 8.88 -14.18
CA LYS A 85 -19.62 7.66 -14.61
C LYS A 85 -19.38 7.35 -16.08
N GLN A 86 -19.48 8.35 -16.96
CA GLN A 86 -19.18 8.18 -18.37
C GLN A 86 -17.73 7.71 -18.59
N ARG A 87 -16.76 8.29 -17.87
CA ARG A 87 -15.34 7.89 -17.96
C ARG A 87 -15.10 6.49 -17.40
N TYR A 88 -15.78 6.13 -16.32
CA TYR A 88 -15.73 4.80 -15.72
C TYR A 88 -16.28 3.72 -16.68
N ASP A 89 -17.43 3.97 -17.30
CA ASP A 89 -18.11 3.01 -18.18
C ASP A 89 -17.39 2.82 -19.54
N MET A 90 -16.65 3.83 -20.01
CA MET A 90 -15.98 3.82 -21.33
C MET A 90 -14.46 3.69 -21.24
N VAL A 91 -13.90 3.30 -20.08
CA VAL A 91 -12.44 3.16 -19.93
C VAL A 91 -11.90 2.06 -20.84
N ASP A 92 -10.85 2.37 -21.60
CA ASP A 92 -10.13 1.41 -22.42
C ASP A 92 -9.01 0.79 -21.59
N HIS A 93 -9.26 -0.40 -21.02
CA HIS A 93 -8.29 -1.10 -20.19
C HIS A 93 -7.03 -1.54 -20.96
N ALA A 94 -7.05 -1.58 -22.30
CA ALA A 94 -5.84 -1.86 -23.07
C ALA A 94 -4.84 -0.69 -23.03
N LYS A 95 -5.28 0.52 -22.62
CA LYS A 95 -4.45 1.72 -22.46
C LYS A 95 -4.11 2.01 -21.00
N ASP A 96 -4.08 0.99 -20.16
CA ASP A 96 -3.75 1.15 -18.74
C ASP A 96 -2.28 1.59 -18.57
N PRO A 97 -2.01 2.77 -17.99
CA PRO A 97 -0.64 3.28 -17.80
C PRO A 97 0.24 2.35 -16.95
N ASN A 98 -0.34 1.55 -16.04
CA ASN A 98 0.43 0.62 -15.22
C ASN A 98 1.09 -0.48 -16.05
N THR A 99 0.49 -0.88 -17.17
CA THR A 99 1.08 -1.88 -18.08
C THR A 99 2.33 -1.34 -18.79
N GLN A 100 2.52 -0.02 -18.74
CA GLN A 100 3.67 0.70 -19.29
C GLN A 100 4.63 1.18 -18.19
N CYS A 101 4.51 0.65 -16.96
CA CYS A 101 5.27 1.10 -15.79
C CYS A 101 5.09 2.59 -15.44
N LEU A 102 3.94 3.17 -15.83
CA LEU A 102 3.58 4.55 -15.50
C LEU A 102 2.66 4.57 -14.25
N PRO A 103 2.68 5.68 -13.47
CA PRO A 103 1.88 5.78 -12.27
C PRO A 103 0.35 5.64 -12.48
N PRO A 104 -0.36 4.99 -11.54
CA PRO A 104 -1.78 4.66 -11.65
C PRO A 104 -2.76 5.82 -11.41
N GLY A 105 -2.27 6.98 -11.03
CA GLY A 105 -3.10 8.08 -10.53
C GLY A 105 -3.56 7.92 -9.07
N PRO A 106 -4.20 8.97 -8.50
CA PRO A 106 -4.43 9.10 -7.07
C PRO A 106 -5.46 8.13 -6.49
N ALA A 107 -6.42 7.67 -7.29
CA ALA A 107 -7.45 6.73 -6.84
C ALA A 107 -6.96 5.29 -6.84
N ARG A 108 -6.23 4.87 -7.88
CA ARG A 108 -5.81 3.47 -8.03
C ARG A 108 -4.52 3.15 -7.28
N MET A 109 -3.70 4.15 -6.92
CA MET A 109 -2.46 3.93 -6.15
C MET A 109 -2.70 3.20 -4.81
N ILE A 110 -3.83 3.46 -4.14
CA ILE A 110 -4.18 2.85 -2.85
C ILE A 110 -4.87 1.49 -2.97
N MET A 111 -5.20 1.05 -4.19
CA MET A 111 -5.87 -0.23 -4.47
C MET A 111 -4.90 -1.33 -4.93
N MET A 112 -3.60 -1.03 -4.99
CA MET A 112 -2.58 -1.95 -5.44
C MET A 112 -2.30 -3.03 -4.39
N ALA A 113 -1.60 -4.10 -4.78
CA ALA A 113 -1.29 -5.23 -3.90
C ALA A 113 -0.29 -4.95 -2.77
N HIS A 114 -0.03 -3.68 -2.46
CA HIS A 114 0.99 -3.25 -1.52
C HIS A 114 0.39 -2.25 -0.51
N PRO A 115 0.85 -2.23 0.74
CA PRO A 115 0.42 -1.25 1.72
C PRO A 115 0.72 0.19 1.30
N ALA A 116 -0.13 1.11 1.77
CA ALA A 116 0.11 2.54 1.71
C ALA A 116 0.34 3.09 3.12
N MET A 117 1.34 3.93 3.31
CA MET A 117 1.55 4.65 4.56
C MET A 117 0.93 6.05 4.46
N ILE A 118 0.11 6.42 5.43
CA ILE A 118 -0.40 7.78 5.59
C ILE A 118 0.41 8.48 6.67
N VAL A 119 0.86 9.69 6.39
CA VAL A 119 1.47 10.61 7.35
C VAL A 119 0.58 11.86 7.39
N GLN A 120 0.00 12.14 8.56
CA GLN A 120 -0.88 13.29 8.76
C GLN A 120 -0.19 14.34 9.62
N ARG A 121 -0.19 15.57 9.10
CA ARG A 121 0.15 16.81 9.79
C ARG A 121 -1.08 17.73 9.75
N ASP A 122 -1.06 18.81 10.52
CA ASP A 122 -2.18 19.77 10.55
C ASP A 122 -2.40 20.45 9.18
N ASP A 123 -1.35 20.61 8.39
CA ASP A 123 -1.32 21.32 7.11
C ASP A 123 -1.19 20.41 5.88
N LEU A 124 -1.00 19.10 6.07
CA LEU A 124 -0.70 18.16 4.99
C LEU A 124 -1.05 16.71 5.38
N VAL A 125 -1.79 16.03 4.51
CA VAL A 125 -1.92 14.57 4.52
C VAL A 125 -1.14 13.98 3.36
N THR A 126 -0.20 13.09 3.65
CA THR A 126 0.62 12.43 2.63
C THR A 126 0.28 10.95 2.58
N ILE A 127 0.03 10.43 1.37
CA ILE A 127 -0.15 9.00 1.11
C ILE A 127 1.08 8.49 0.35
N LEU A 128 1.88 7.64 0.99
CA LEU A 128 3.07 7.00 0.44
C LEU A 128 2.72 5.57 0.02
N THR A 129 3.05 5.16 -1.21
CA THR A 129 2.81 3.78 -1.65
C THR A 129 4.13 3.03 -1.81
N GLU A 130 4.15 1.77 -1.36
CA GLU A 130 5.27 0.88 -1.66
C GLU A 130 5.35 0.58 -3.17
N SER A 131 4.19 0.41 -3.81
CA SER A 131 4.12 0.21 -5.25
C SER A 131 4.60 1.45 -5.98
N GLN A 132 5.56 1.26 -6.89
CA GLN A 132 6.21 2.31 -7.69
C GLN A 132 6.90 3.42 -6.88
N ARG A 133 6.89 3.35 -5.54
CA ARG A 133 7.42 4.37 -4.63
C ARG A 133 6.90 5.78 -4.94
N THR A 134 5.62 5.89 -5.29
CA THR A 134 4.95 7.16 -5.53
C THR A 134 4.35 7.71 -4.24
N PHE A 135 3.98 8.98 -4.28
CA PHE A 135 3.34 9.66 -3.16
C PHE A 135 2.27 10.62 -3.68
N ARG A 136 1.23 10.84 -2.87
CA ARG A 136 0.21 11.86 -3.08
C ARG A 136 0.27 12.84 -1.92
N LEU A 137 0.34 14.13 -2.23
CA LEU A 137 0.29 15.22 -1.26
C LEU A 137 -1.11 15.84 -1.29
N ILE A 138 -1.75 15.94 -0.13
CA ILE A 138 -3.07 16.54 0.05
C ILE A 138 -2.91 17.70 1.02
N TYR A 139 -2.82 18.93 0.50
CA TYR A 139 -2.62 20.11 1.34
C TYR A 139 -3.92 20.45 2.08
N THR A 140 -3.84 20.58 3.40
CA THR A 140 -5.00 20.87 4.28
C THR A 140 -4.89 22.22 5.00
N ASP A 141 -3.99 23.08 4.53
CA ASP A 141 -3.70 24.40 5.12
C ASP A 141 -4.65 25.52 4.65
N GLY A 142 -5.71 25.18 3.93
CA GLY A 142 -6.71 26.13 3.43
C GLY A 142 -6.31 26.84 2.15
N ARG A 143 -5.20 26.46 1.49
CA ARG A 143 -4.86 26.97 0.15
C ARG A 143 -5.82 26.45 -0.92
N GLY A 144 -5.93 27.19 -2.02
CA GLY A 144 -6.53 26.69 -3.26
C GLY A 144 -5.52 25.96 -4.14
N HIS A 145 -5.98 25.43 -5.28
CA HIS A 145 -5.07 24.96 -6.33
C HIS A 145 -4.26 26.14 -6.92
N PRO A 146 -3.00 25.93 -7.32
CA PRO A 146 -2.23 26.94 -8.05
C PRO A 146 -2.93 27.40 -9.33
N ASP A 147 -2.80 28.68 -9.69
CA ASP A 147 -3.42 29.22 -10.90
C ASP A 147 -2.85 28.59 -12.19
N ASP A 148 -1.59 28.13 -12.14
CA ASP A 148 -0.83 27.49 -13.22
C ASP A 148 -0.87 25.95 -13.15
N VAL A 149 -1.77 25.36 -12.35
CA VAL A 149 -1.78 23.92 -12.07
C VAL A 149 -1.90 23.03 -13.32
N TYR A 150 -2.53 23.53 -14.39
CA TYR A 150 -2.70 22.81 -15.65
C TYR A 150 -1.50 22.92 -16.60
N ASP A 151 -0.56 23.83 -16.36
CA ASP A 151 0.66 23.96 -17.15
C ASP A 151 1.67 22.85 -16.80
N TYR A 152 1.56 22.29 -15.58
CA TYR A 152 2.47 21.29 -15.04
C TYR A 152 1.69 20.12 -14.40
N PRO A 153 1.00 19.29 -15.19
CA PRO A 153 0.24 18.16 -14.66
C PRO A 153 1.17 17.14 -13.98
N GLU A 154 0.70 16.63 -12.85
CA GLU A 154 1.39 15.59 -12.09
C GLU A 154 0.62 14.28 -12.18
N TRP A 155 1.33 13.16 -12.12
CA TRP A 155 0.70 11.84 -12.14
C TRP A 155 -0.33 11.62 -11.03
N MET A 156 -0.15 12.26 -9.86
CA MET A 156 -1.08 12.18 -8.74
C MET A 156 -2.05 13.37 -8.66
N GLY A 157 -1.89 14.34 -9.56
CA GLY A 157 -2.60 15.61 -9.56
C GLY A 157 -2.23 16.53 -8.40
N SER A 158 -2.68 17.77 -8.49
CA SER A 158 -2.69 18.70 -7.37
C SER A 158 -3.89 18.36 -6.49
N SER A 159 -3.67 18.05 -5.21
CA SER A 159 -4.75 17.80 -4.24
C SER A 159 -4.78 18.84 -3.13
N ILE A 160 -5.96 19.41 -2.88
CA ILE A 160 -6.29 20.18 -1.67
C ILE A 160 -7.36 19.44 -0.88
N GLY A 161 -7.41 19.62 0.43
CA GLY A 161 -8.39 18.95 1.26
C GLY A 161 -8.87 19.79 2.44
N HIS A 162 -10.07 19.45 2.90
CA HIS A 162 -10.70 20.05 4.08
C HIS A 162 -11.47 18.98 4.85
N TRP A 163 -11.71 19.26 6.13
CA TRP A 163 -12.44 18.34 7.00
C TRP A 163 -13.91 18.73 7.12
N GLU A 164 -14.79 17.75 6.91
CA GLU A 164 -16.23 17.84 7.17
C GLU A 164 -16.58 16.85 8.30
N GLY A 165 -16.54 17.35 9.54
CA GLY A 165 -16.60 16.50 10.73
C GLY A 165 -15.42 15.54 10.78
N ASP A 166 -15.72 14.24 10.66
CA ASP A 166 -14.73 13.14 10.65
C ASP A 166 -14.26 12.76 9.23
N THR A 167 -14.74 13.45 8.19
CA THR A 167 -14.44 13.12 6.79
C THR A 167 -13.41 14.08 6.21
N LEU A 168 -12.31 13.55 5.67
CA LEU A 168 -11.39 14.32 4.83
C LEU A 168 -11.94 14.34 3.40
N VAL A 169 -12.43 15.51 2.96
CA VAL A 169 -12.83 15.75 1.57
C VAL A 169 -11.62 16.24 0.81
N VAL A 170 -11.40 15.71 -0.40
CA VAL A 170 -10.23 16.00 -1.21
C VAL A 170 -10.66 16.37 -2.63
N ASP A 171 -10.26 17.56 -3.07
CA ASP A 171 -10.37 17.99 -4.46
C ASP A 171 -9.03 17.75 -5.16
N THR A 172 -9.09 17.17 -6.36
CA THR A 172 -7.89 16.88 -7.16
C THR A 172 -8.09 17.31 -8.60
N VAL A 173 -7.14 18.08 -9.11
CA VAL A 173 -7.09 18.54 -10.50
C VAL A 173 -5.74 18.24 -11.15
N SER A 174 -5.67 18.42 -12.47
CA SER A 174 -4.44 18.31 -13.27
C SER A 174 -3.77 16.93 -13.22
N ILE A 175 -4.49 15.92 -13.73
CA ILE A 175 -4.05 14.51 -13.87
C ILE A 175 -4.02 14.13 -15.35
#